data_AF-A4RTF3-F1
#
_entry.id   AF-A4RTF3-F1
#
_cell.length_a   1.000
_cell.length_b   1.000
_cell.length_c   1.000
_cell.angle_alpha   90.00
_cell.angle_beta   90.00
_cell.angle_gamma   90.00
#
_symmetry.space_group_name_H-M   'P 1'
#
loop_
_entity.id
_entity.type
_entity.pdbx_description
1 polymer ?
#
loop_
_entity_poly.entity_id
_entity_poly.type
_entity_poly.pdbx_seq_one_letter_code
_entity_poly.pdbx_strand_id
1 'polypeptide(L)'
;DDEQYIAAADLRDSKRRAKAEKYTREPGLVIAPEEDIDGKREIGQTIMSNRGLTPHRNKEAKNPRVRLRGKFGRAVTRRKGSVRDVKEKTDGYGGELTGV
;
A
#
# COMPACT_ATOMS: atom_id res chain seq x y z
N ASP A 1 33.44 -41.04 -17.96
CA ASP A 1 33.69 -39.60 -17.76
C ASP A 1 32.87 -38.72 -18.70
N ASP A 2 32.85 -38.98 -20.02
CA ASP A 2 32.12 -38.16 -20.99
C ASP A 2 30.58 -38.20 -20.86
N GLU A 3 30.00 -39.35 -20.51
CA GLU A 3 28.55 -39.49 -20.30
C GLU A 3 28.03 -38.64 -19.12
N GLN A 4 28.84 -38.54 -18.05
CA GLN A 4 28.51 -37.72 -16.88
C GLN A 4 28.60 -36.23 -17.21
N TYR A 5 29.54 -35.84 -18.08
CA TYR A 5 29.68 -34.47 -18.55
C TYR A 5 28.49 -34.02 -19.40
N ILE A 6 28.01 -34.88 -20.30
CA ILE A 6 26.83 -34.62 -21.14
C ILE A 6 25.58 -34.45 -20.26
N ALA A 7 25.35 -35.35 -19.30
CA ALA A 7 24.22 -35.25 -18.38
C ALA A 7 24.23 -33.96 -17.53
N ALA A 8 25.41 -33.49 -17.12
CA ALA A 8 25.55 -32.24 -16.38
C ALA A 8 25.23 -31.01 -17.26
N ALA A 9 25.60 -31.05 -18.55
CA ALA A 9 25.29 -29.99 -19.51
C ALA A 9 23.76 -29.91 -19.79
N ASP A 10 23.09 -31.05 -19.95
CA ASP A 10 21.64 -31.11 -20.14
C ASP A 10 20.87 -30.62 -18.91
N LEU A 11 21.36 -30.95 -17.71
CA LEU A 11 20.79 -30.45 -16.46
C LEU A 11 20.96 -28.92 -16.34
N ARG A 12 22.09 -28.38 -16.75
CA ARG A 12 22.34 -26.93 -16.76
C ARG A 12 21.38 -26.23 -17.73
N ASP A 13 21.23 -26.77 -18.93
CA ASP A 13 20.43 -26.14 -19.99
C ASP A 13 18.93 -26.27 -19.72
N SER A 14 18.47 -27.39 -19.15
CA SER A 14 17.09 -27.53 -18.65
C SER A 14 16.78 -26.56 -17.50
N LYS A 15 17.69 -26.40 -16.53
CA LYS A 15 17.56 -25.39 -15.47
C LYS A 15 17.50 -23.97 -16.03
N ARG A 16 18.31 -23.66 -17.05
CA ARG A 16 18.30 -22.35 -17.72
C ARG A 16 16.98 -22.10 -18.45
N ARG A 17 16.44 -23.09 -19.17
CA ARG A 17 15.14 -23.02 -19.85
C ARG A 17 13.99 -22.83 -18.85
N ALA A 18 13.93 -23.66 -17.81
CA ALA A 18 12.92 -23.54 -16.75
C ALA A 18 12.99 -22.18 -16.04
N LYS A 19 14.20 -21.63 -15.85
CA LYS A 19 14.39 -20.28 -15.33
C LYS A 19 13.86 -19.23 -16.32
N ALA A 20 14.19 -19.34 -17.60
CA ALA A 20 13.71 -18.42 -18.63
C ALA A 20 12.18 -18.40 -18.68
N GLU A 21 11.54 -19.56 -18.78
CA GLU A 21 10.07 -19.70 -18.79
C GLU A 21 9.39 -19.14 -17.52
N LYS A 22 10.01 -19.34 -16.36
CA LYS A 22 9.49 -18.78 -15.09
C LYS A 22 9.54 -17.25 -15.06
N TYR A 23 10.53 -16.65 -15.73
CA TYR A 23 10.77 -15.19 -15.70
C TYR A 23 10.41 -14.48 -17.01
N THR A 24 9.94 -15.19 -18.03
CA THR A 24 9.33 -14.59 -19.22
C THR A 24 8.01 -13.97 -18.80
N ARG A 25 8.01 -12.65 -18.63
CA ARG A 25 6.80 -11.87 -18.44
C ARG A 25 6.28 -11.52 -19.83
N GLU A 26 5.10 -12.01 -20.19
CA GLU A 26 4.42 -11.49 -21.38
C GLU A 26 4.24 -9.98 -21.22
N PRO A 27 4.56 -9.16 -22.25
CA PRO A 27 4.28 -7.74 -22.21
C PRO A 27 2.76 -7.55 -22.19
N GLY A 28 2.18 -7.56 -21.00
CA GLY A 28 0.77 -7.29 -20.75
C GLY A 28 0.48 -5.80 -20.94
N LEU A 29 0.59 -5.34 -22.17
CA LEU A 29 0.08 -4.04 -22.58
C LEU A 29 -1.42 -4.22 -22.81
N VAL A 30 -2.19 -4.12 -21.73
CA VAL A 30 -3.65 -4.04 -21.82
C VAL A 30 -3.98 -2.63 -22.30
N ILE A 31 -3.96 -2.44 -23.62
CA ILE A 31 -4.54 -1.26 -24.24
C ILE A 31 -6.05 -1.42 -24.03
N ALA A 32 -6.65 -0.54 -23.22
CA ALA A 32 -8.10 -0.48 -23.12
C ALA A 32 -8.65 -0.24 -24.53
N PRO A 33 -9.69 -0.97 -24.96
CA PRO A 33 -10.27 -0.76 -26.29
C PRO A 33 -10.65 0.72 -26.43
N GLU A 34 -10.36 1.31 -27.59
CA GLU A 34 -10.87 2.64 -27.90
C GLU A 34 -12.40 2.58 -27.82
N GLU A 35 -12.99 3.44 -26.98
CA GLU A 35 -14.45 3.57 -26.96
C GLU A 35 -14.87 4.16 -28.30
N ASP A 36 -15.70 3.44 -29.06
CA ASP A 36 -16.40 3.97 -30.23
C ASP A 36 -17.42 5.00 -29.75
N ILE A 37 -16.97 6.25 -29.61
CA ILE A 37 -17.82 7.38 -29.25
C ILE A 37 -18.47 7.94 -30.52
N ASP A 38 -19.79 7.78 -30.62
CA ASP A 38 -20.62 8.46 -31.61
C ASP A 38 -20.77 9.94 -31.21
N GLY A 39 -19.90 10.80 -31.75
CA GLY A 39 -19.93 12.25 -31.52
C GLY A 39 -18.57 12.89 -31.19
N LYS A 40 -18.59 14.01 -30.44
CA LYS A 40 -17.37 14.75 -30.04
C LYS A 40 -16.71 14.09 -28.83
N ARG A 41 -15.39 13.95 -28.88
CA ARG A 41 -14.56 13.47 -27.75
C ARG A 41 -14.69 14.40 -26.54
N GLU A 42 -15.05 13.85 -25.39
CA GLU A 42 -15.07 14.60 -24.13
C GLU A 42 -13.64 14.85 -23.60
N ILE A 43 -13.50 15.89 -22.78
CA ILE A 43 -12.24 16.23 -22.12
C ILE A 43 -12.00 15.33 -20.91
N GLY A 44 -10.83 14.68 -20.84
CA GLY A 44 -10.47 13.83 -19.71
C GLY A 44 -10.25 14.60 -18.40
N GLN A 45 -10.47 13.93 -17.26
CA GLN A 45 -10.35 14.53 -15.92
C GLN A 45 -8.99 15.20 -15.67
N THR A 46 -7.90 14.61 -16.15
CA THR A 46 -6.54 15.14 -16.01
C THR A 46 -6.38 16.49 -16.71
N ILE A 47 -6.91 16.60 -17.93
CA ILE A 47 -6.85 17.81 -18.74
C ILE A 47 -7.77 18.87 -18.13
N MET A 48 -8.99 18.48 -17.75
CA MET A 48 -9.95 19.37 -17.09
C MET A 48 -9.42 19.95 -15.78
N SER A 49 -8.76 19.15 -14.95
CA SER A 49 -8.32 19.56 -13.61
C SER A 49 -6.97 20.28 -13.61
N ASN A 50 -6.14 20.09 -14.65
CA ASN A 50 -4.80 20.64 -14.81
C ASN A 50 -3.92 20.64 -13.54
N ARG A 51 -3.92 19.52 -12.79
CA ARG A 51 -3.26 19.42 -11.48
C ARG A 51 -1.75 19.15 -11.56
N GLY A 52 -1.23 18.75 -12.72
CA GLY A 52 0.19 18.41 -12.91
C GLY A 52 0.68 17.26 -12.01
N LEU A 53 2.00 17.21 -11.80
CA LEU A 53 2.70 16.17 -11.02
C LEU A 53 2.68 16.48 -9.51
N THR A 54 1.50 16.62 -8.91
CA THR A 54 1.38 16.86 -7.46
C THR A 54 1.69 15.61 -6.63
N PRO A 55 2.36 15.73 -5.47
CA PRO A 55 2.58 14.58 -4.58
C PRO A 55 1.26 14.08 -3.97
N HIS A 56 1.26 12.81 -3.56
CA HIS A 56 0.12 12.23 -2.86
C HIS A 56 -0.13 12.93 -1.51
N ARG A 57 -1.38 13.36 -1.27
CA ARG A 57 -1.83 13.95 -0.01
C ARG A 57 -2.84 13.05 0.67
N ASN A 58 -2.69 12.84 1.97
CA ASN A 58 -3.62 12.04 2.77
C ASN A 58 -5.04 12.64 2.77
N LYS A 59 -6.06 11.78 2.92
CA LYS A 59 -7.47 12.19 2.96
C LYS A 59 -7.77 13.15 4.11
N GLU A 60 -7.10 12.99 5.26
CA GLU A 60 -7.26 13.88 6.41
C GLU A 60 -6.83 15.32 6.12
N ALA A 61 -5.79 15.54 5.30
CA ALA A 61 -5.36 16.90 4.95
C ALA A 61 -6.35 17.64 4.05
N LYS A 62 -7.28 16.92 3.39
CA LYS A 62 -8.34 17.54 2.58
C LYS A 62 -9.38 18.26 3.45
N ASN A 63 -9.60 17.82 4.69
CA ASN A 63 -10.59 18.42 5.59
C ASN A 63 -9.91 18.94 6.88
N PRO A 64 -9.82 20.27 7.07
CA PRO A 64 -9.11 20.85 8.23
C PRO A 64 -9.72 20.41 9.56
N ARG A 65 -11.03 20.20 9.64
CA ARG A 65 -11.70 19.72 10.86
C ARG A 65 -11.27 18.31 11.23
N VAL A 66 -11.24 17.41 10.25
CA VAL A 66 -10.84 16.00 10.46
C VAL A 66 -9.36 15.92 10.87
N ARG A 67 -8.50 16.70 10.23
CA ARG A 67 -7.08 16.81 10.59
C ARG A 67 -6.88 17.26 12.04
N LEU A 68 -7.61 18.29 12.47
CA LEU A 68 -7.50 18.81 13.83
C LEU A 68 -8.06 17.83 14.88
N ARG A 69 -9.18 17.16 14.59
CA ARG A 69 -9.72 16.09 15.44
C ARG A 69 -8.72 14.95 15.62
N GLY A 70 -8.09 14.51 14.52
CA GLY A 70 -7.05 13.48 14.56
C GLY A 70 -5.81 13.93 15.35
N LYS A 71 -5.36 15.19 15.17
CA LYS A 71 -4.24 15.76 15.93
C LYS A 71 -4.53 15.78 17.44
N PHE A 72 -5.74 16.18 17.83
CA PHE A 72 -6.16 16.19 19.23
C PHE A 72 -6.19 14.78 19.81
N GLY A 73 -6.81 13.81 19.14
CA GLY A 73 -6.85 12.42 19.61
C GLY A 73 -5.45 11.82 19.82
N ARG A 74 -4.53 12.04 18.87
CA ARG A 74 -3.13 11.61 18.99
C ARG A 74 -2.42 12.28 20.18
N ALA A 75 -2.68 13.57 20.42
CA ALA A 75 -2.12 14.30 21.55
C ALA A 75 -2.63 13.78 22.89
N VAL A 76 -3.93 13.46 22.99
CA VAL A 76 -4.54 12.87 24.19
C VAL A 76 -3.92 11.50 24.48
N THR A 77 -3.78 10.62 23.48
CA THR A 77 -3.14 9.31 23.68
C THR A 77 -1.68 9.45 24.12
N ARG A 78 -0.92 10.37 23.50
CA ARG A 78 0.47 10.62 23.91
C ARG A 78 0.57 11.15 25.34
N ARG A 79 -0.37 12.00 25.77
CA ARG A 79 -0.42 12.53 27.14
C ARG A 79 -0.57 11.42 28.18
N LYS A 80 -1.36 10.37 27.89
CA LYS A 80 -1.56 9.23 28.79
C LYS A 80 -0.27 8.47 29.13
N GLY A 81 0.74 8.52 28.25
CA GLY A 81 2.05 7.92 28.51
C GLY A 81 2.90 8.74 29.48
N SER A 82 2.78 10.07 29.48
CA SER A 82 3.54 10.95 30.37
C SER A 82 2.84 11.24 31.69
N VAL A 83 1.51 11.35 31.66
CA VAL A 83 0.67 11.68 32.81
C VAL A 83 -0.52 10.73 32.81
N ARG A 84 -0.71 10.00 33.91
CA ARG A 84 -1.90 9.18 34.10
C ARG A 84 -3.11 10.10 34.28
N ASP A 85 -4.17 9.83 33.51
CA ASP A 85 -5.45 10.49 33.69
C ASP A 85 -6.12 10.03 34.99
N VAL A 86 -6.96 10.90 35.57
CA VAL A 86 -7.78 10.55 36.73
C VAL A 86 -8.78 9.48 36.31
N LYS A 87 -8.78 8.34 37.01
CA LYS A 87 -9.70 7.23 36.78
C LYS A 87 -10.81 7.29 37.83
N GLU A 88 -12.06 7.41 37.39
CA GLU A 88 -13.22 7.27 38.27
C GLU A 88 -13.37 5.80 38.69
N LYS A 89 -13.60 5.57 39.99
CA LYS A 89 -13.86 4.23 40.52
C LYS A 89 -15.33 3.91 40.30
N THR A 90 -15.61 3.04 39.34
CA THR A 90 -16.98 2.58 39.07
C THR A 90 -17.39 1.39 39.92
N ASP A 91 -16.42 0.62 40.42
CA ASP A 91 -16.64 -0.61 41.18
C ASP A 91 -15.53 -0.82 42.23
N GLY A 92 -15.62 -1.89 43.02
CA GLY A 92 -14.62 -2.27 44.04
C GLY A 92 -13.19 -2.46 43.50
N TYR A 93 -12.22 -2.66 44.41
CA TYR A 93 -10.82 -2.88 44.02
C TYR A 93 -10.63 -4.27 43.38
N GLY A 94 -10.37 -4.30 42.08
CA GLY A 94 -10.14 -5.53 41.30
C GLY A 94 -8.66 -5.92 41.11
N GLY A 95 -7.73 -5.27 41.82
CA GLY A 95 -6.28 -5.43 41.61
C GLY A 95 -5.66 -4.43 40.62
N GLU A 96 -4.33 -4.49 40.49
CA GLU A 96 -3.55 -3.61 39.58
C GLU A 96 -3.52 -4.17 38.16
N LEU A 97 -4.31 -3.55 37.26
CA LEU A 97 -4.48 -4.02 35.88
C LEU A 97 -3.18 -4.07 35.06
N THR A 98 -2.24 -3.18 35.35
CA THR A 98 -0.96 -3.04 34.62
C THR A 98 0.22 -3.64 35.37
N GLY A 99 -0.02 -4.35 36.47
CA GLY A 99 1.03 -4.83 37.37
C GLY A 99 1.58 -3.75 38.30
N VAL A 100 2.24 -4.20 39.36
CA VAL A 100 3.00 -3.39 40.34
C VAL A 100 4.48 -3.49 40.01
#